data_AF-A0A1I7VAN9-F1
#
_entry.id   AF-A0A1I7VAN9-F1
#
_cell.length_a   1.000
_cell.length_b   1.000
_cell.length_c   1.000
_cell.angle_alpha   90.00
_cell.angle_beta   90.00
_cell.angle_gamma   90.00
#
_symmetry.space_group_name_H-M   'P 1'
#
loop_
_entity.id
_entity.type
_entity.pdbx_description
1 polymer ?
#
loop_
_entity_poly.entity_id
_entity_poly.type
_entity_poly.pdbx_seq_one_letter_code
_entity_poly.pdbx_strand_id
1 'polypeptide(L)'
;MEIAFLDSFSFLFQNQSGTNIIGVVRASRSSSTEAMLVAVSITKTNLEALAVVLALATYCREQIYWARDIQFIFVDKSLVGLTAYLAQYHEHHHSFLQSDKLHFHSGAIVGAFAVKAKGSVFDTINIEHNMVNGLLPNLDLINLMAKLADKFGLNPEVFNHGYQESWWDLAETTSKAMLSQAFNEKEGLHSIFGPYGIQAVTIHVKNAMEGHASLTDLGRICEGALRFTFQISV
;
A
#
# COMPACT_ATOMS: atom_id res chain seq x y z
N MET A 1 10.70 0.96 -13.97
CA MET A 1 9.54 1.06 -14.86
C MET A 1 9.95 0.65 -16.27
N GLU A 2 9.64 -0.59 -16.62
CA GLU A 2 9.89 -1.12 -17.96
C GLU A 2 8.89 -0.53 -18.96
N ILE A 3 7.63 -0.33 -18.54
CA ILE A 3 6.55 0.34 -19.29
C ILE A 3 5.58 0.98 -18.27
N ALA A 4 5.05 2.17 -18.60
CA ALA A 4 3.91 2.78 -17.91
C ALA A 4 2.62 2.43 -18.66
N PHE A 5 1.65 1.87 -17.95
CA PHE A 5 0.34 1.53 -18.49
C PHE A 5 -0.70 2.49 -17.94
N LEU A 6 -1.61 2.92 -18.81
CA LEU A 6 -2.80 3.66 -18.42
C LEU A 6 -3.95 2.66 -18.29
N ASP A 7 -4.65 2.76 -17.18
CA ASP A 7 -5.89 2.04 -16.93
C ASP A 7 -7.01 3.07 -16.80
N SER A 8 -7.80 3.21 -17.85
CA SER A 8 -8.94 4.13 -17.86
C SER A 8 -10.17 3.40 -17.37
N PHE A 9 -10.97 4.08 -16.54
CA PHE A 9 -12.23 3.54 -16.06
C PHE A 9 -13.32 4.60 -16.10
N SER A 10 -14.57 4.13 -16.17
CA SER A 10 -15.77 4.99 -16.12
C SER A 10 -16.87 4.38 -15.27
N PHE A 11 -17.61 5.26 -14.59
CA PHE A 11 -18.79 4.92 -13.81
C PHE A 11 -20.04 5.04 -14.68
N LEU A 12 -20.74 3.92 -14.88
CA LEU A 12 -21.87 3.84 -15.81
C LEU A 12 -23.04 4.76 -15.43
N PHE A 13 -23.25 5.01 -14.12
CA PHE A 13 -24.39 5.78 -13.62
C PHE A 13 -24.09 7.26 -13.33
N GLN A 14 -22.83 7.67 -13.26
CA GLN A 14 -22.45 9.03 -12.86
C GLN A 14 -21.66 9.81 -13.93
N ASN A 15 -21.37 9.19 -15.08
CA ASN A 15 -20.54 9.78 -16.15
C ASN A 15 -19.24 10.39 -15.62
N GLN A 16 -18.62 9.70 -14.66
CA GLN A 16 -17.31 10.05 -14.13
C GLN A 16 -16.30 9.05 -14.66
N SER A 17 -15.19 9.54 -15.19
CA SER A 17 -14.05 8.73 -15.57
C SER A 17 -12.82 9.10 -14.74
N GLY A 18 -11.86 8.19 -14.72
CA GLY A 18 -10.55 8.40 -14.15
C GLY A 18 -9.51 7.56 -14.87
N THR A 19 -8.24 7.84 -14.60
CA THR A 19 -7.12 7.11 -15.20
C THR A 19 -6.06 6.80 -14.15
N ASN A 20 -5.84 5.51 -13.90
CA ASN A 20 -4.73 5.06 -13.08
C ASN A 20 -3.47 4.94 -13.94
N ILE A 21 -2.31 5.20 -13.32
CA ILE A 21 -1.00 4.98 -13.94
C ILE A 21 -0.34 3.80 -13.23
N ILE A 22 0.09 2.80 -14.00
CA ILE A 22 0.67 1.57 -13.45
C ILE A 22 2.08 1.38 -14.01
N GLY A 23 3.02 1.05 -13.15
CA GLY A 23 4.38 0.68 -13.51
C GLY A 23 4.75 -0.67 -12.95
N VAL A 24 5.31 -1.54 -13.80
CA VAL A 24 5.77 -2.86 -13.37
C VAL A 24 7.30 -2.93 -13.42
N VAL A 25 7.87 -3.53 -12.38
CA VAL A 25 9.28 -3.96 -12.29
C VAL A 25 9.27 -5.47 -12.14
N ARG A 26 9.86 -6.18 -13.11
CA ARG A 26 9.90 -7.65 -13.11
C ARG A 26 10.98 -8.18 -12.21
N ALA A 27 10.72 -9.32 -11.58
CA ALA A 27 11.79 -10.09 -10.95
C ALA A 27 12.75 -10.64 -12.02
N SER A 28 14.04 -10.34 -11.87
CA SER A 28 15.09 -10.81 -12.78
C SER A 28 15.48 -12.28 -12.56
N ARG A 29 15.25 -12.82 -11.36
CA ARG A 29 15.76 -14.14 -10.91
C ARG A 29 14.67 -15.11 -10.45
N SER A 30 13.40 -14.76 -10.62
CA SER A 30 12.26 -15.55 -10.14
C SER A 30 11.28 -15.80 -11.28
N SER A 31 10.43 -16.80 -11.13
CA SER A 31 9.40 -17.18 -12.11
C SER A 31 8.30 -16.12 -12.30
N SER A 32 8.40 -14.94 -11.69
CA SER A 32 7.42 -13.85 -11.79
C SER A 32 6.00 -14.31 -11.41
N THR A 33 5.91 -15.34 -10.56
CA THR A 33 4.65 -15.97 -10.13
C THR A 33 3.94 -15.20 -9.02
N GLU A 34 4.69 -14.37 -8.30
CA GLU A 34 4.19 -13.50 -7.24
C GLU A 34 4.50 -12.04 -7.58
N ALA A 35 3.68 -11.15 -7.04
CA ALA A 35 3.85 -9.71 -7.12
C ALA A 35 3.56 -9.03 -5.77
N MET A 36 4.24 -7.91 -5.52
CA MET A 36 3.86 -6.94 -4.50
C MET A 36 3.35 -5.66 -5.15
N LEU A 37 2.36 -5.02 -4.53
CA LEU A 37 1.78 -3.79 -5.04
C LEU A 37 2.02 -2.60 -4.08
N VAL A 38 2.49 -1.49 -4.62
CA VAL A 38 2.64 -0.21 -3.92
C VAL A 38 1.64 0.77 -4.50
N ALA A 39 0.71 1.25 -3.67
CA ALA A 39 -0.33 2.18 -4.08
C ALA A 39 -0.11 3.58 -3.51
N VAL A 40 -0.40 4.61 -4.30
CA VAL A 40 -0.45 5.99 -3.84
C VAL A 40 -1.56 6.73 -4.55
N SER A 41 -2.29 7.58 -3.83
CA SER A 41 -3.37 8.37 -4.43
C SER A 41 -2.83 9.63 -5.11
N ILE A 42 -3.29 9.92 -6.32
CA ILE A 42 -2.96 11.13 -7.06
C ILE A 42 -3.81 12.29 -6.51
N THR A 43 -3.42 12.82 -5.35
CA THR A 43 -4.08 13.98 -4.73
C THR A 43 -3.07 15.04 -4.32
N LYS A 44 -3.50 16.30 -4.28
CA LYS A 44 -2.68 17.43 -3.81
C LYS A 44 -2.22 17.28 -2.36
N THR A 45 -2.90 16.44 -1.58
CA THR A 45 -2.59 16.20 -0.16
C THR A 45 -1.51 15.14 0.06
N ASN A 46 -1.14 14.38 -0.97
CA ASN A 46 -0.19 13.27 -0.90
C ASN A 46 1.01 13.47 -1.83
N LEU A 47 1.40 14.72 -2.13
CA LEU A 47 2.46 15.02 -3.09
C LEU A 47 3.81 14.43 -2.66
N GLU A 48 4.09 14.41 -1.36
CA GLU A 48 5.32 13.87 -0.80
C GLU A 48 5.38 12.35 -0.96
N ALA A 49 4.28 11.65 -0.66
CA ALA A 49 4.18 10.20 -0.89
C ALA A 49 4.30 9.88 -2.38
N LEU A 50 3.64 10.66 -3.24
CA LEU A 50 3.70 10.51 -4.69
C LEU A 50 5.15 10.64 -5.20
N ALA A 51 5.87 11.67 -4.75
CA ALA A 51 7.27 11.88 -5.12
C ALA A 51 8.17 10.73 -4.65
N VAL A 52 7.99 10.25 -3.42
CA VAL A 52 8.78 9.12 -2.89
C VAL A 52 8.49 7.83 -3.63
N VAL A 53 7.23 7.52 -3.93
CA VAL A 53 6.86 6.29 -4.66
C VAL A 53 7.36 6.34 -6.11
N LEU A 54 7.33 7.51 -6.77
CA LEU A 54 7.94 7.70 -8.09
C LEU A 54 9.47 7.50 -8.06
N ALA A 55 10.14 8.07 -7.07
CA ALA A 55 11.59 7.88 -6.87
C ALA A 55 11.92 6.41 -6.59
N LEU A 56 11.13 5.74 -5.75
CA LEU A 56 11.27 4.33 -5.45
C LEU A 56 11.06 3.44 -6.68
N ALA A 57 10.07 3.74 -7.52
CA ALA A 57 9.83 3.01 -8.77
C ALA A 57 11.01 3.15 -9.76
N THR A 58 11.65 4.32 -9.77
CA THR A 58 12.86 4.59 -10.55
C THR A 58 14.03 3.80 -10.00
N TYR A 59 14.26 3.85 -8.69
CA TYR A 59 15.30 3.08 -8.01
C TYR A 59 15.13 1.58 -8.23
N CYS A 60 13.93 1.03 -8.01
CA CYS A 60 13.68 -0.41 -8.16
C CYS A 60 13.94 -0.91 -9.57
N ARG A 61 13.76 -0.07 -10.60
CA ARG A 61 14.09 -0.41 -12.00
C ARG A 61 15.57 -0.74 -12.18
N GLU A 62 16.45 -0.04 -11.47
CA GLU A 62 17.89 -0.14 -11.65
C GLU A 62 18.48 -1.34 -10.89
N GLN A 63 17.68 -1.95 -10.01
CA GLN A 63 18.10 -3.06 -9.17
C GLN A 63 17.68 -4.41 -9.77
N ILE A 64 18.60 -5.38 -9.75
CA ILE A 64 18.40 -6.71 -10.37
C ILE A 64 18.22 -7.84 -9.35
N TYR A 65 17.80 -7.53 -8.11
CA TYR A 65 17.76 -8.51 -7.01
C TYR A 65 16.36 -8.75 -6.44
N TRP A 66 15.30 -8.27 -7.09
CA TRP A 66 13.94 -8.46 -6.60
C TRP A 66 13.50 -9.92 -6.69
N ALA A 67 12.93 -10.43 -5.60
CA ALA A 67 12.48 -11.82 -5.50
C ALA A 67 11.14 -12.10 -6.22
N ARG A 68 10.38 -11.03 -6.50
CA ARG A 68 9.03 -11.06 -7.10
C ARG A 68 8.78 -9.78 -7.87
N ASP A 69 7.73 -9.77 -8.69
CA ASP A 69 7.34 -8.57 -9.41
C ASP A 69 6.92 -7.45 -8.44
N ILE A 70 7.12 -6.21 -8.84
CA ILE A 70 6.68 -5.04 -8.08
C ILE A 70 5.81 -4.18 -9.00
N GLN A 71 4.59 -3.95 -8.56
CA GLN A 71 3.62 -3.10 -9.22
C GLN A 71 3.51 -1.78 -8.47
N PHE A 72 3.72 -0.67 -9.16
CA PHE A 72 3.49 0.67 -8.65
C PHE A 72 2.20 1.18 -9.27
N ILE A 73 1.20 1.52 -8.46
CA ILE A 73 -0.06 2.10 -8.94
C ILE A 73 -0.26 3.49 -8.36
N PHE A 74 -0.44 4.44 -9.27
CA PHE A 74 -0.81 5.82 -8.99
C PHE A 74 -2.30 5.95 -9.29
N VAL A 75 -3.08 6.05 -8.23
CA VAL A 75 -4.52 5.84 -8.26
C VAL A 75 -5.25 7.18 -8.37
N ASP A 76 -6.03 7.33 -9.44
CA ASP A 76 -7.00 8.42 -9.56
C ASP A 76 -8.32 8.01 -8.88
N LYS A 77 -9.06 8.98 -8.33
CA LYS A 77 -10.32 8.76 -7.61
C LYS A 77 -10.24 7.75 -6.44
N SER A 78 -9.06 7.59 -5.84
CA SER A 78 -8.84 6.79 -4.63
C SER A 78 -9.43 5.37 -4.73
N LEU A 79 -10.34 4.96 -3.85
CA LEU A 79 -10.90 3.60 -3.78
C LEU A 79 -11.53 3.12 -5.09
N VAL A 80 -12.17 4.03 -5.84
CA VAL A 80 -12.87 3.66 -7.08
C VAL A 80 -11.87 3.24 -8.16
N GLY A 81 -10.81 4.02 -8.35
CA GLY A 81 -9.78 3.70 -9.34
C GLY A 81 -9.06 2.41 -9.01
N LEU A 82 -8.71 2.19 -7.73
CA LEU A 82 -8.06 0.95 -7.33
C LEU A 82 -8.99 -0.26 -7.41
N THR A 83 -10.29 -0.11 -7.15
CA THR A 83 -11.29 -1.17 -7.36
C THR A 83 -11.37 -1.57 -8.83
N ALA A 84 -11.40 -0.59 -9.75
CA ALA A 84 -11.43 -0.85 -11.19
C ALA A 84 -10.19 -1.61 -11.65
N TYR A 85 -9.01 -1.22 -11.15
CA TYR A 85 -7.76 -1.92 -11.40
C TYR A 85 -7.81 -3.38 -10.92
N LEU A 86 -8.16 -3.60 -9.65
CA LEU A 86 -8.17 -4.95 -9.06
C LEU A 86 -9.21 -5.87 -9.73
N ALA A 87 -10.38 -5.34 -10.07
CA ALA A 87 -11.40 -6.08 -10.81
C ALA A 87 -10.83 -6.57 -12.15
N GLN A 88 -10.18 -5.69 -12.89
CA GLN A 88 -9.58 -6.04 -14.18
C GLN A 88 -8.38 -6.99 -14.04
N TYR A 89 -7.54 -6.81 -13.00
CA TYR A 89 -6.38 -7.66 -12.74
C TYR A 89 -6.77 -9.10 -12.41
N HIS A 90 -7.89 -9.28 -11.70
CA HIS A 90 -8.43 -10.60 -11.33
C HIS A 90 -9.47 -11.13 -12.33
N GLU A 91 -9.64 -10.49 -13.49
CA GLU A 91 -10.64 -10.86 -14.50
C GLU A 91 -12.07 -10.94 -13.95
N HIS A 92 -12.38 -10.12 -12.96
CA HIS A 92 -13.70 -9.99 -12.36
C HIS A 92 -14.50 -8.87 -13.02
N HIS A 93 -15.71 -9.18 -13.48
CA HIS A 93 -16.62 -8.17 -14.00
C HIS A 93 -17.36 -7.45 -12.86
N HIS A 94 -17.30 -6.12 -12.85
CA HIS A 94 -18.01 -5.30 -11.88
C HIS A 94 -19.22 -4.62 -12.54
N SER A 95 -20.44 -4.84 -12.02
CA SER A 95 -21.69 -4.40 -12.67
C SER A 95 -21.83 -2.88 -12.86
N PHE A 96 -21.06 -2.09 -12.11
CA PHE A 96 -21.15 -0.63 -12.08
C PHE A 96 -19.89 0.09 -12.60
N LEU A 97 -18.83 -0.66 -12.92
CA LEU A 97 -17.55 -0.11 -13.34
C LEU A 97 -17.12 -0.75 -14.66
N GLN A 98 -16.74 0.09 -15.62
CA GLN A 98 -16.15 -0.36 -16.87
C GLN A 98 -14.71 0.14 -16.92
N SER A 99 -13.76 -0.78 -17.02
CA SER A 99 -12.33 -0.50 -17.18
C SER A 99 -11.79 -1.10 -18.48
N ASP A 100 -10.73 -0.48 -18.99
CA ASP A 100 -10.02 -1.00 -20.16
C ASP A 100 -9.22 -2.26 -19.80
N LYS A 101 -9.03 -3.15 -20.78
CA LYS A 101 -8.24 -4.36 -20.55
C LYS A 101 -6.78 -4.00 -20.24
N LEU A 102 -6.23 -4.55 -19.16
CA LEU A 102 -4.81 -4.38 -18.84
C LEU A 102 -3.94 -5.02 -19.94
N HIS A 103 -3.02 -4.24 -20.49
CA HIS A 103 -2.10 -4.66 -21.55
C HIS A 103 -0.80 -5.27 -21.01
N PHE A 104 -0.79 -5.69 -19.75
CA PHE A 104 0.33 -6.38 -19.11
C PHE A 104 -0.18 -7.51 -18.22
N HIS A 105 0.72 -8.43 -17.88
CA HIS A 105 0.47 -9.50 -16.93
C HIS A 105 1.58 -9.52 -15.88
N SER A 106 1.30 -9.89 -14.64
CA SER A 106 2.29 -10.03 -13.56
C SER A 106 1.84 -11.16 -12.63
N GLY A 107 2.69 -11.57 -11.70
CA GLY A 107 2.38 -12.65 -10.75
C GLY A 107 1.17 -12.37 -9.86
N ALA A 108 0.70 -13.38 -9.13
CA ALA A 108 -0.35 -13.20 -8.15
C ALA A 108 0.05 -12.14 -7.11
N ILE A 109 -0.80 -11.15 -6.86
CA ILE A 109 -0.50 -10.12 -5.87
C ILE A 109 -0.66 -10.76 -4.48
N VAL A 110 0.46 -11.00 -3.79
CA VAL A 110 0.44 -11.67 -2.47
C VAL A 110 0.36 -10.67 -1.33
N GLY A 111 0.76 -9.43 -1.57
CA GLY A 111 0.61 -8.35 -0.62
C GLY A 111 0.75 -6.98 -1.24
N ALA A 112 0.21 -5.99 -0.55
CA ALA A 112 0.20 -4.61 -0.97
C ALA A 112 0.46 -3.66 0.20
N PHE A 113 0.92 -2.46 -0.10
CA PHE A 113 0.83 -1.37 0.85
C PHE A 113 0.57 -0.06 0.14
N ALA A 114 -0.19 0.82 0.78
CA ALA A 114 -0.39 2.18 0.32
C ALA A 114 0.43 3.17 1.14
N VAL A 115 0.85 4.26 0.50
CA VAL A 115 1.72 5.28 1.12
C VAL A 115 0.97 6.60 1.21
N LYS A 116 0.94 7.18 2.41
CA LYS A 116 0.46 8.54 2.70
C LYS A 116 1.57 9.29 3.44
N ALA A 117 1.73 10.56 3.12
CA ALA A 117 2.70 11.42 3.78
C ALA A 117 2.09 12.81 3.93
N LYS A 118 2.36 13.44 5.07
CA LYS A 118 1.98 14.82 5.35
C LYS A 118 3.22 15.62 5.76
N GLY A 119 3.73 16.43 4.85
CA GLY A 119 4.97 17.18 5.04
C GLY A 119 6.23 16.39 4.69
N SER A 120 7.38 17.05 4.76
CA SER A 120 8.68 16.52 4.34
C SER A 120 9.53 15.95 5.48
N VAL A 121 9.15 16.22 6.72
CA VAL A 121 9.85 15.77 7.93
C VAL A 121 8.84 15.14 8.89
N PHE A 122 9.17 13.98 9.46
CA PHE A 122 8.25 13.16 10.24
C PHE A 122 8.95 12.47 11.41
N ASP A 123 8.18 12.13 12.43
CA ASP A 123 8.57 11.41 13.65
C ASP A 123 7.66 10.21 13.94
N THR A 124 6.51 10.13 13.26
CA THR A 124 5.50 9.10 13.49
C THR A 124 5.06 8.45 12.19
N ILE A 125 4.83 7.14 12.25
CA ILE A 125 4.22 6.36 11.17
C ILE A 125 2.99 5.65 11.69
N ASN A 126 1.83 6.07 11.19
CA ASN A 126 0.56 5.45 11.50
C ASN A 126 0.28 4.31 10.53
N ILE A 127 0.09 3.10 11.05
CA ILE A 127 -0.24 1.88 10.30
C ILE A 127 -1.76 1.70 10.32
N GLU A 128 -2.39 1.96 9.18
CA GLU A 128 -3.82 1.75 8.93
C GLU A 128 -4.00 0.37 8.28
N HIS A 129 -4.87 -0.49 8.81
CA HIS A 129 -4.97 -1.89 8.41
C HIS A 129 -6.41 -2.42 8.30
N ASN A 130 -7.42 -1.56 8.31
CA ASN A 130 -8.81 -1.97 8.24
C ASN A 130 -9.18 -2.41 6.82
N MET A 131 -9.84 -3.56 6.68
CA MET A 131 -10.37 -3.99 5.39
C MET A 131 -11.90 -3.94 5.35
N VAL A 132 -12.42 -3.87 4.13
CA VAL A 132 -13.86 -3.97 3.88
C VAL A 132 -14.38 -5.29 4.47
N ASN A 133 -15.56 -5.25 5.11
CA ASN A 133 -16.21 -6.37 5.80
C ASN A 133 -15.48 -6.89 7.06
N GLY A 134 -14.59 -6.10 7.67
CA GLY A 134 -13.94 -6.48 8.94
C GLY A 134 -12.89 -7.59 8.79
N LEU A 135 -12.43 -7.85 7.57
CA LEU A 135 -11.23 -8.63 7.34
C LEU A 135 -10.01 -7.89 7.92
N LEU A 136 -8.99 -8.66 8.32
CA LEU A 136 -7.74 -8.09 8.79
C LEU A 136 -6.55 -8.66 8.01
N PRO A 137 -5.51 -7.84 7.78
CA PRO A 137 -4.25 -8.36 7.29
C PRO A 137 -3.56 -9.21 8.37
N ASN A 138 -2.63 -10.04 7.91
CA ASN A 138 -1.75 -10.81 8.77
C ASN A 138 -0.96 -9.87 9.69
N LEU A 139 -0.88 -10.22 10.97
CA LEU A 139 -0.12 -9.52 12.00
C LEU A 139 1.36 -9.37 11.62
N ASP A 140 1.93 -10.30 10.85
CA ASP A 140 3.31 -10.20 10.35
C ASP A 140 3.55 -8.94 9.51
N LEU A 141 2.55 -8.51 8.72
CA LEU A 141 2.65 -7.30 7.91
C LEU A 141 2.66 -6.05 8.78
N ILE A 142 1.81 -6.02 9.82
CA ILE A 142 1.75 -4.93 10.79
C ILE A 142 3.06 -4.86 11.57
N ASN A 143 3.55 -6.01 12.06
CA ASN A 143 4.81 -6.14 12.77
C ASN A 143 6.01 -5.71 11.93
N LEU A 144 6.02 -6.05 10.64
CA LEU A 144 7.04 -5.59 9.71
C LEU A 144 7.06 -4.07 9.64
N MET A 145 5.91 -3.43 9.40
CA MET A 145 5.84 -1.98 9.28
C MET A 145 6.27 -1.28 10.57
N ALA A 146 5.89 -1.83 11.74
CA ALA A 146 6.34 -1.33 13.03
C ALA A 146 7.85 -1.49 13.24
N LYS A 147 8.44 -2.64 12.85
CA LYS A 147 9.90 -2.83 12.90
C LYS A 147 10.64 -1.89 11.96
N LEU A 148 10.09 -1.62 10.77
CA LEU A 148 10.68 -0.67 9.84
C LEU A 148 10.60 0.75 10.39
N ALA A 149 9.49 1.14 11.01
CA ALA A 149 9.35 2.41 11.71
C ALA A 149 10.48 2.64 12.72
N ASP A 150 10.61 1.70 13.67
CA ASP A 150 11.57 1.74 14.76
C ASP A 150 13.01 1.79 14.23
N LYS A 151 13.32 0.99 13.21
CA LYS A 151 14.64 0.98 12.55
C LYS A 151 15.05 2.35 12.00
N PHE A 152 14.10 3.17 11.57
CA PHE A 152 14.35 4.51 11.03
C PHE A 152 14.02 5.62 12.04
N GLY A 153 13.87 5.29 13.33
CA GLY A 153 13.65 6.25 14.42
C GLY A 153 12.22 6.78 14.51
N LEU A 154 11.28 6.23 13.74
CA LEU A 154 9.87 6.64 13.78
C LEU A 154 9.12 5.91 14.88
N ASN A 155 8.23 6.64 15.54
CA ASN A 155 7.27 6.08 16.46
C ASN A 155 6.17 5.36 15.67
N PRO A 156 6.09 4.01 15.68
CA PRO A 156 4.95 3.32 15.11
C PRO A 156 3.70 3.60 15.94
N GLU A 157 2.64 4.00 15.26
CA GLU A 157 1.30 4.06 15.81
C GLU A 157 0.41 3.09 15.04
N VAL A 158 -0.44 2.37 15.75
CA VAL A 158 -1.51 1.61 15.13
C VAL A 158 -2.79 2.39 15.33
N PHE A 159 -3.31 2.98 14.25
CA PHE A 159 -4.51 3.82 14.27
C PHE A 159 -4.48 5.00 15.26
N ASN A 160 -3.37 5.73 15.31
CA ASN A 160 -3.17 6.89 16.19
C ASN A 160 -3.27 6.58 17.70
N HIS A 161 -3.18 5.31 18.08
CA HIS A 161 -2.93 4.94 19.46
C HIS A 161 -1.41 4.91 19.62
N GLY A 162 -0.92 5.73 20.55
CA GLY A 162 0.49 6.11 20.70
C GLY A 162 1.48 4.94 20.84
N TYR A 163 2.76 5.28 20.79
CA TYR A 163 3.91 4.37 20.90
C TYR A 163 3.80 3.41 22.09
N GLN A 164 4.19 2.15 21.89
CA GLN A 164 4.18 1.12 22.90
C GLN A 164 5.50 0.35 22.94
N GLU A 165 6.13 0.29 24.12
CA GLU A 165 7.47 -0.25 24.33
C GLU A 165 7.55 -1.78 24.22
N SER A 166 6.41 -2.48 24.24
CA SER A 166 6.35 -3.95 24.32
C SER A 166 5.57 -4.57 23.15
N TRP A 167 6.06 -5.73 22.67
CA TRP A 167 5.40 -6.58 21.67
C TRP A 167 3.97 -6.97 22.06
N TRP A 168 3.73 -7.19 23.37
CA TRP A 168 2.41 -7.54 23.90
C TRP A 168 1.45 -6.36 23.85
N ASP A 169 1.98 -5.16 24.10
CA ASP A 169 1.21 -3.92 24.08
C ASP A 169 0.78 -3.58 22.65
N LEU A 170 1.67 -3.77 21.66
CA LEU A 170 1.33 -3.62 20.24
C LEU A 170 0.25 -4.62 19.80
N ALA A 171 0.33 -5.89 20.22
CA ALA A 171 -0.67 -6.90 19.91
C ALA A 171 -2.02 -6.58 20.58
N GLU A 172 -2.00 -6.12 21.83
CA GLU A 172 -3.18 -5.69 22.57
C GLU A 172 -3.82 -4.45 21.95
N THR A 173 -3.03 -3.46 21.53
CA THR A 173 -3.53 -2.24 20.87
C THR A 173 -3.98 -2.51 19.46
N THR A 174 -3.31 -3.39 18.72
CA THR A 174 -3.81 -3.84 17.42
C THR A 174 -5.18 -4.50 17.59
N SER A 175 -5.38 -5.29 18.64
CA SER A 175 -6.67 -5.93 18.97
C SER A 175 -7.73 -4.92 19.45
N LYS A 176 -7.38 -3.94 20.28
CA LYS A 176 -8.30 -2.87 20.73
C LYS A 176 -8.67 -1.91 19.59
N ALA A 177 -7.70 -1.56 18.76
CA ALA A 177 -7.89 -0.75 17.57
C ALA A 177 -8.82 -1.51 16.59
N MET A 178 -8.59 -2.80 16.36
CA MET A 178 -9.48 -3.68 15.56
C MET A 178 -10.93 -3.61 16.06
N LEU A 179 -11.16 -3.79 17.37
CA LEU A 179 -12.49 -3.73 17.95
C LEU A 179 -13.14 -2.35 17.80
N SER A 180 -12.38 -1.27 17.97
CA SER A 180 -12.88 0.10 17.81
C SER A 180 -13.21 0.46 16.36
N GLN A 181 -12.64 -0.22 15.39
CA GLN A 181 -12.73 0.12 13.96
C GLN A 181 -13.80 -0.64 13.19
N ALA A 182 -14.22 -1.82 13.68
CA ALA A 182 -15.46 -2.44 13.21
C ALA A 182 -16.66 -1.45 13.27
N PHE A 183 -16.53 -0.38 14.07
CA PHE A 183 -17.54 0.65 14.28
C PHE A 183 -17.19 2.05 13.71
N ASN A 184 -16.03 2.26 13.06
CA ASN A 184 -15.62 3.60 12.60
C ASN A 184 -14.99 3.56 11.19
N GLU A 185 -15.82 3.80 10.17
CA GLU A 185 -15.49 3.66 8.75
C GLU A 185 -14.67 4.86 8.22
N LYS A 186 -13.35 4.80 8.33
CA LYS A 186 -12.44 5.56 7.44
C LYS A 186 -11.69 4.57 6.57
N GLU A 187 -12.11 4.45 5.31
CA GLU A 187 -11.53 3.52 4.36
C GLU A 187 -10.29 4.13 3.67
N GLY A 188 -9.12 3.57 3.93
CA GLY A 188 -7.89 3.86 3.17
C GLY A 188 -7.78 2.94 1.94
N LEU A 189 -6.86 3.24 1.00
CA LEU A 189 -6.65 2.42 -0.21
C LEU A 189 -6.41 0.93 0.10
N HIS A 190 -5.86 0.61 1.27
CA HIS A 190 -5.63 -0.75 1.72
C HIS A 190 -6.92 -1.57 1.95
N SER A 191 -8.07 -0.93 2.13
CA SER A 191 -9.27 -1.61 2.61
C SER A 191 -9.86 -2.58 1.57
N ILE A 192 -9.71 -2.27 0.28
CA ILE A 192 -10.33 -3.01 -0.82
C ILE A 192 -9.52 -4.20 -1.31
N PHE A 193 -8.34 -4.44 -0.74
CA PHE A 193 -7.51 -5.60 -1.06
C PHE A 193 -8.04 -6.90 -0.42
N GLY A 194 -8.75 -6.79 0.70
CA GLY A 194 -9.29 -7.92 1.46
C GLY A 194 -10.14 -8.89 0.63
N PRO A 195 -11.14 -8.42 -0.15
CA PRO A 195 -11.96 -9.28 -1.02
C PRO A 195 -11.18 -10.09 -2.06
N TYR A 196 -9.95 -9.67 -2.42
CA TYR A 196 -9.09 -10.35 -3.37
C TYR A 196 -8.08 -11.30 -2.69
N GLY A 197 -8.15 -11.45 -1.36
CA GLY A 197 -7.20 -12.25 -0.59
C GLY A 197 -5.82 -11.62 -0.45
N ILE A 198 -5.69 -10.33 -0.77
CA ILE A 198 -4.40 -9.61 -0.75
C ILE A 198 -4.17 -8.99 0.63
N GLN A 199 -3.03 -9.30 1.24
CA GLN A 199 -2.64 -8.74 2.53
C GLN A 199 -2.16 -7.30 2.36
N ALA A 200 -2.86 -6.33 2.96
CA ALA A 200 -2.57 -4.92 2.74
C ALA A 200 -2.68 -4.02 3.96
N VAL A 201 -1.83 -2.99 4.00
CA VAL A 201 -1.85 -1.90 4.99
C VAL A 201 -1.58 -0.56 4.32
N THR A 202 -1.95 0.54 4.96
CA THR A 202 -1.48 1.88 4.59
C THR A 202 -0.54 2.40 5.64
N ILE A 203 0.65 2.83 5.21
CA ILE A 203 1.56 3.60 6.04
C ILE A 203 1.30 5.09 5.85
N HIS A 204 1.07 5.80 6.94
CA HIS A 204 0.83 7.23 6.93
C HIS A 204 1.87 7.92 7.82
N VAL A 205 2.88 8.54 7.20
CA VAL A 205 3.86 9.33 7.94
C VAL A 205 3.35 10.73 8.22
N LYS A 206 3.54 11.19 9.45
CA LYS A 206 3.09 12.48 9.94
C LYS A 206 4.13 13.06 10.92
N ASN A 207 4.06 14.37 11.10
CA ASN A 207 4.80 15.09 12.12
C ASN A 207 3.87 15.36 13.31
N ALA A 208 4.07 14.66 14.44
CA ALA A 208 3.28 14.78 15.65
C ALA A 208 3.95 15.69 16.70
N MET A 209 5.27 15.61 16.83
CA MET A 209 6.09 16.40 17.75
C MET A 209 7.17 17.17 16.97
N GLU A 210 8.39 16.63 16.92
CA GLU A 210 9.53 17.20 16.23
C GLU A 210 10.09 16.15 15.28
N GLY A 211 9.60 16.19 14.04
CA GLY A 211 10.07 15.35 12.96
C GLY A 211 11.60 15.41 12.79
N HIS A 212 12.20 14.25 12.57
CA HIS A 212 13.64 14.12 12.31
C HIS A 212 13.93 13.24 11.07
N ALA A 213 13.00 12.35 10.70
CA ALA A 213 13.13 11.53 9.51
C ALA A 213 12.71 12.30 8.27
N SER A 214 13.39 12.00 7.17
CA SER A 214 13.24 12.69 5.88
C SER A 214 12.55 11.82 4.85
N LEU A 215 12.06 12.39 3.75
CA LEU A 215 11.47 11.63 2.63
C LEU A 215 12.36 10.48 2.11
N THR A 216 13.68 10.59 2.25
CA THR A 216 14.62 9.51 1.94
C THR A 216 14.40 8.29 2.83
N ASP A 217 14.14 8.50 4.12
CA ASP A 217 13.87 7.44 5.09
C ASP A 217 12.53 6.76 4.81
N LEU A 218 11.51 7.53 4.37
CA LEU A 218 10.27 6.93 3.86
C LEU A 218 10.53 6.04 2.64
N GLY A 219 11.38 6.46 1.72
CA GLY A 219 11.81 5.65 0.59
C GLY A 219 12.47 4.34 1.02
N ARG A 220 13.36 4.39 2.03
CA ARG A 220 14.03 3.21 2.60
C ARG A 220 13.07 2.29 3.36
N ILE A 221 12.06 2.83 4.05
CA ILE A 221 10.99 2.06 4.67
C ILE A 221 10.22 1.29 3.60
N CYS A 222 9.79 1.98 2.53
CA CYS A 222 9.06 1.35 1.43
C CYS A 222 9.92 0.29 0.71
N GLU A 223 11.22 0.54 0.51
CA GLU A 223 12.16 -0.45 0.00
C GLU A 223 12.26 -1.68 0.92
N GLY A 224 12.35 -1.47 2.24
CA GLY A 224 12.36 -2.52 3.24
C GLY A 224 11.09 -3.38 3.19
N ALA A 225 9.93 -2.74 3.05
CA ALA A 225 8.65 -3.43 2.89
C ALA A 225 8.62 -4.30 1.62
N LEU A 226 9.11 -3.79 0.49
CA LEU A 226 9.19 -4.55 -0.77
C LEU A 226 10.07 -5.80 -0.70
N ARG A 227 11.07 -5.83 0.20
CA ARG A 227 11.95 -6.99 0.42
C ARG A 227 11.34 -8.08 1.30
N PHE A 228 10.25 -7.80 2.02
CA PHE A 228 9.71 -8.72 3.02
C PHE A 228 8.92 -9.87 2.40
N THR A 229 9.19 -11.11 2.80
CA THR A 229 8.42 -12.26 2.33
C THR A 229 7.44 -12.70 3.40
N PHE A 230 6.16 -12.82 3.03
CA PHE A 230 5.15 -13.41 3.90
C PHE A 230 5.51 -14.89 4.13
N GLN A 231 6.01 -15.22 5.32
CA GLN A 231 6.07 -16.62 5.73
C GLN A 231 4.66 -17.02 6.16
N ILE A 232 3.92 -17.66 5.25
CA ILE A 232 2.71 -18.36 5.65
C ILE A 232 3.17 -19.52 6.52
N SER A 233 2.96 -19.41 7.83
CA SER A 233 3.08 -20.57 8.72
C SER A 233 1.92 -21.51 8.37
N VAL A 234 2.24 -22.59 7.67
CA VAL A 234 1.32 -23.72 7.41
C VAL A 234 1.21 -24.57 8.66
#